data_AF-A0A1F4QMT8-F1
#
_entry.id   AF-A0A1F4QMT8-F1
#
_cell.length_a   1.000
_cell.length_b   1.000
_cell.length_c   1.000
_cell.angle_alpha   90.00
_cell.angle_beta   90.00
_cell.angle_gamma   90.00
#
_symmetry.space_group_name_H-M   'P 1'
#
loop_
_entity.id
_entity.type
_entity.pdbx_description
1 polymer ?
#
loop_
_entity_poly.entity_id
_entity_poly.type
_entity_poly.pdbx_seq_one_letter_code
_entity_poly.pdbx_strand_id
1 'polypeptide(L)'
;MKKILLLQLTCLMMGTVYTEQLPKKQVVIYIHGTVMSGVALLNATGLYKNDLQENDWTRGCLLNLRHNQKIVNSQVASQTMGLNGIDKISLDEYSNQRLPSVKSKAGAYQYFGLYNTLNKNNPDYAYYTFGWLGGLDRKCRELAAKKLHQYIADLSKFYEHNCEFTLICHSHGGNVALNLAQEEKANPQKIRIKNLLLFGTPIQPETAYYATDNLFGTVYNFYGAHDFIQIADKISMPSHKSYHTFAKALDPEKLNATQNNIYDIQLLIDGDAKAIGHEMLGAFHNYKKSKIGKKSALFKHLTPFPLSVLAPLYLELLKSIPNITSYNPMFINIASLNDQIELQLKTDQYCSVTEILPNMQQLSNAHTYAEKNWVPINLSNKTMIILKTIREQNLPRPTKQLLNTNDNDGYSCHLCK
;
A
#
# COMPACT_ATOMS: atom_id res chain seq x y z
N MET A 1 31.39 -26.84 -53.81
CA MET A 1 31.12 -25.52 -53.17
C MET A 1 29.64 -25.23 -52.92
N LYS A 2 28.69 -25.51 -53.83
CA LYS A 2 27.25 -25.18 -53.61
C LYS A 2 26.53 -25.91 -52.45
N LYS A 3 26.96 -27.11 -52.05
CA LYS A 3 26.33 -27.86 -50.93
C LYS A 3 26.74 -27.37 -49.53
N ILE A 4 27.92 -26.74 -49.39
CA ILE A 4 28.40 -26.22 -48.10
C ILE A 4 27.74 -24.87 -47.78
N LEU A 5 27.47 -24.06 -48.81
CA LEU A 5 26.78 -22.78 -48.65
C LEU A 5 25.31 -22.95 -48.22
N LEU A 6 24.65 -24.02 -48.69
CA LEU A 6 23.26 -24.29 -48.31
C LEU A 6 23.14 -24.71 -46.84
N LEU A 7 24.09 -25.53 -46.34
CA LEU A 7 24.12 -25.94 -44.91
C LEU A 7 24.42 -24.76 -43.98
N GLN A 8 25.31 -23.85 -44.36
CA GLN A 8 25.61 -22.64 -43.59
C GLN A 8 24.43 -21.66 -43.57
N LEU A 9 23.69 -21.52 -44.67
CA LEU A 9 22.44 -20.75 -44.67
C LEU A 9 21.33 -21.40 -43.84
N THR A 10 21.28 -22.74 -43.76
CA THR A 10 20.27 -23.41 -42.91
C THR A 10 20.57 -23.22 -41.42
N CYS A 11 21.84 -23.24 -41.01
CA CYS A 11 22.24 -22.95 -39.63
C CYS A 11 22.06 -21.47 -39.24
N LEU A 12 22.23 -20.53 -40.20
CA LEU A 12 21.95 -19.10 -39.97
C LEU A 12 20.45 -18.79 -39.89
N MET A 13 19.60 -19.54 -40.60
CA MET A 13 18.14 -19.36 -40.57
C MET A 13 17.45 -20.10 -39.41
N MET A 14 18.10 -21.10 -38.80
CA MET A 14 17.64 -21.76 -37.56
C MET A 14 18.14 -21.09 -36.28
N GLY A 15 18.91 -20.00 -36.39
CA GLY A 15 19.49 -19.25 -35.27
C GLY A 15 18.63 -18.10 -34.73
N THR A 16 17.40 -17.90 -35.22
CA THR A 16 16.41 -17.10 -34.50
C THR A 16 15.75 -18.00 -33.47
N VAL A 17 16.50 -18.31 -32.41
CA VAL A 17 15.87 -18.73 -31.16
C VAL A 17 14.99 -17.54 -30.78
N TYR A 18 13.71 -17.63 -31.10
CA TYR A 18 12.68 -16.87 -30.42
C TYR A 18 12.83 -17.25 -28.95
N THR A 19 13.64 -16.49 -28.22
CA THR A 19 13.57 -16.48 -26.77
C THR A 19 12.23 -15.82 -26.48
N GLU A 20 11.17 -16.63 -26.38
CA GLU A 20 9.95 -16.19 -25.73
C GLU A 20 10.40 -15.67 -24.36
N GLN A 21 10.43 -14.34 -24.21
CA GLN A 21 10.70 -13.74 -22.92
C GLN A 21 9.60 -14.21 -22.00
N LEU A 22 9.98 -15.06 -21.03
CA LEU A 22 9.06 -15.52 -20.00
C LEU A 22 8.34 -14.29 -19.41
N PRO A 23 7.00 -14.35 -19.26
CA PRO A 23 6.25 -13.22 -18.76
C PRO A 23 6.78 -12.81 -17.38
N LYS A 24 7.10 -11.51 -17.23
CA LYS A 24 7.61 -10.96 -15.97
C LYS A 24 6.62 -11.18 -14.84
N LYS A 25 7.11 -11.73 -13.72
CA LYS A 25 6.33 -11.91 -12.50
C LYS A 25 5.86 -10.55 -11.96
N GLN A 26 4.56 -10.37 -11.74
CA GLN A 26 4.04 -9.15 -11.12
C GLN A 26 3.96 -9.33 -9.60
N VAL A 27 4.73 -8.54 -8.85
CA VAL A 27 4.79 -8.61 -7.40
C VAL A 27 4.12 -7.39 -6.79
N VAL A 28 3.06 -7.60 -6.01
CA VAL A 28 2.31 -6.51 -5.35
C VAL A 28 2.55 -6.59 -3.85
N ILE A 29 3.07 -5.51 -3.26
CA ILE A 29 3.35 -5.42 -1.83
C ILE A 29 2.49 -4.32 -1.21
N TYR A 30 1.64 -4.67 -0.26
CA TYR A 30 0.89 -3.70 0.53
C TYR A 30 1.66 -3.32 1.80
N ILE A 31 1.78 -2.01 2.06
CA ILE A 31 2.50 -1.41 3.18
C ILE A 31 1.52 -0.57 4.00
N HIS A 32 1.29 -0.96 5.26
CA HIS A 32 0.34 -0.25 6.13
C HIS A 32 0.88 1.07 6.68
N GLY A 33 -0.04 1.93 7.12
CA GLY A 33 0.24 3.19 7.82
C GLY A 33 0.64 3.04 9.28
N THR A 34 0.65 4.15 10.00
CA THR A 34 0.87 4.17 11.45
C THR A 34 -0.14 3.28 12.17
N VAL A 35 0.36 2.51 13.14
CA VAL A 35 -0.49 1.75 14.04
C VAL A 35 -0.78 2.64 15.23
N MET A 36 -2.04 3.04 15.39
CA MET A 36 -2.50 3.71 16.61
C MET A 36 -1.77 5.02 16.92
N SER A 37 -1.87 6.01 16.02
CA SER A 37 -1.24 7.34 16.17
C SER A 37 -1.47 8.00 17.53
N GLY A 38 -2.63 7.78 18.17
CA GLY A 38 -2.91 8.29 19.52
C GLY A 38 -1.98 7.78 20.62
N VAL A 39 -1.44 6.55 20.50
CA VAL A 39 -0.45 6.00 21.46
C VAL A 39 0.91 6.67 21.24
N ALA A 40 1.28 6.91 19.99
CA ALA A 40 2.51 7.61 19.66
C ALA A 40 2.50 9.05 20.21
N LEU A 41 1.35 9.73 20.21
CA LEU A 41 1.20 11.08 20.79
C LEU A 41 1.41 11.15 22.31
N LEU A 42 1.42 10.03 23.04
CA LEU A 42 1.70 10.02 24.48
C LEU A 42 3.16 10.39 24.80
N ASN A 43 4.08 10.28 23.83
CA ASN A 43 5.45 10.82 23.92
C ASN A 43 5.73 11.80 22.77
N ALA A 44 4.89 12.82 22.63
CA ALA A 44 5.05 13.85 21.60
C ALA A 44 6.44 14.53 21.63
N THR A 45 7.04 14.71 22.81
CA THR A 45 8.38 15.32 22.96
C THR A 45 9.48 14.41 22.42
N GLY A 46 9.42 13.10 22.69
CA GLY A 46 10.37 12.13 22.15
C GLY A 46 10.23 11.96 20.64
N LEU A 47 8.99 11.96 20.13
CA LEU A 47 8.69 12.01 18.70
C LEU A 47 9.30 13.25 18.05
N TYR A 48 9.08 14.43 18.65
CA TYR A 48 9.59 15.71 18.17
C TYR A 48 11.13 15.73 18.08
N LYS A 49 11.81 15.17 19.09
CA LYS A 49 13.28 15.12 19.14
C LYS A 49 13.88 13.98 18.30
N ASN A 50 13.04 13.10 17.73
CA ASN A 50 13.46 11.86 17.10
C ASN A 50 14.40 11.02 17.99
N ASP A 51 14.17 11.07 19.31
CA ASP A 51 15.01 10.47 20.37
C ASP A 51 14.27 9.34 21.08
N LEU A 52 13.34 8.68 20.37
CA LEU A 52 12.71 7.48 20.90
C LEU A 52 13.75 6.36 20.94
N GLN A 53 14.25 6.12 22.14
CA GLN A 53 15.19 5.04 22.45
C GLN A 53 14.51 3.68 22.23
N GLU A 54 15.29 2.62 22.02
CA GLU A 54 14.75 1.28 21.79
C GLU A 54 13.91 0.75 22.96
N ASN A 55 14.19 1.23 24.17
CA ASN A 55 13.44 0.93 25.39
C ASN A 55 12.30 1.92 25.68
N ASP A 56 11.93 2.77 24.73
CA ASP A 56 10.82 3.70 24.91
C ASP A 56 9.49 2.95 25.10
N TRP A 57 8.72 3.39 26.08
CA TRP A 57 7.46 2.78 26.44
C TRP A 57 6.44 2.76 25.29
N THR A 58 6.42 3.80 24.45
CA THR A 58 5.55 3.87 23.27
C THR A 58 5.89 2.78 22.25
N ARG A 59 7.19 2.49 22.05
CA ARG A 59 7.66 1.40 21.21
C ARG A 59 7.23 0.04 21.76
N GLY A 60 7.35 -0.16 23.08
CA GLY A 60 6.81 -1.33 23.77
C GLY A 60 5.31 -1.52 23.56
N CYS A 61 4.52 -0.46 23.69
CA CYS A 61 3.08 -0.50 23.41
C CYS A 61 2.78 -0.90 21.95
N LEU A 62 3.48 -0.29 20.98
CA LEU A 62 3.32 -0.62 19.57
C LEU A 62 3.63 -2.09 19.29
N LEU A 63 4.74 -2.63 19.83
CA LEU A 63 5.09 -4.04 19.68
C LEU A 63 3.99 -4.97 20.22
N ASN A 64 3.43 -4.68 21.39
CA ASN A 64 2.35 -5.48 21.96
C ASN A 64 1.06 -5.41 21.13
N LEU A 65 0.76 -4.24 20.54
CA LEU A 65 -0.36 -4.10 19.61
C LEU A 65 -0.13 -4.93 18.34
N ARG A 66 1.10 -5.01 17.84
CA ARG A 66 1.47 -5.86 16.69
C ARG A 66 1.36 -7.36 16.99
N HIS A 67 1.48 -7.78 18.26
CA HIS A 67 1.25 -9.17 18.68
C HIS A 67 -0.22 -9.48 19.00
N ASN A 68 -1.10 -8.47 19.03
CA ASN A 68 -2.52 -8.70 19.32
C ASN A 68 -3.25 -9.22 18.08
N GLN A 69 -3.60 -10.52 18.07
CA GLN A 69 -4.24 -11.18 16.93
C GLN A 69 -5.53 -10.49 16.46
N LYS A 70 -6.30 -9.86 17.38
CA LYS A 70 -7.52 -9.13 16.98
C LYS A 70 -7.16 -7.91 16.13
N ILE A 71 -6.13 -7.16 16.54
CA ILE A 71 -5.64 -5.97 15.82
C ILE A 71 -5.07 -6.38 14.47
N VAL A 72 -4.23 -7.42 14.49
CA VAL A 72 -3.67 -8.08 13.31
C VAL A 72 -4.74 -8.45 12.28
N ASN A 73 -5.81 -9.12 12.70
CA ASN A 73 -6.87 -9.56 11.79
C ASN A 73 -7.72 -8.41 11.23
N SER A 74 -7.74 -7.25 11.90
CA SER A 74 -8.60 -6.11 11.52
C SER A 74 -7.99 -5.17 10.47
N GLN A 75 -6.72 -5.37 10.09
CA GLN A 75 -6.00 -4.48 9.17
C GLN A 75 -5.45 -5.25 7.96
N VAL A 76 -5.27 -4.56 6.83
CA VAL A 76 -4.81 -5.15 5.57
C VAL A 76 -3.41 -5.77 5.68
N ALA A 77 -2.43 -5.05 6.27
CA ALA A 77 -1.02 -5.48 6.33
C ALA A 77 -0.54 -5.81 7.74
N SER A 78 -1.45 -6.30 8.57
CA SER A 78 -1.10 -6.73 9.92
C SER A 78 -0.98 -8.23 10.06
N GLN A 79 -0.75 -8.94 8.96
CA GLN A 79 0.08 -10.14 9.05
C GLN A 79 1.40 -9.72 9.73
N THR A 80 2.00 -10.63 10.50
CA THR A 80 3.16 -10.41 11.38
C THR A 80 4.23 -9.47 10.81
N MET A 81 5.06 -8.88 11.67
CA MET A 81 6.18 -8.04 11.21
C MET A 81 6.99 -8.73 10.10
N GLY A 82 7.45 -7.95 9.12
CA GLY A 82 8.15 -8.45 7.94
C GLY A 82 7.27 -8.70 6.74
N LEU A 83 7.83 -9.45 5.78
CA LEU A 83 7.23 -9.68 4.48
C LEU A 83 6.51 -11.03 4.48
N ASN A 84 5.19 -10.99 4.33
CA ASN A 84 4.33 -12.17 4.36
C ASN A 84 3.62 -12.34 3.02
N GLY A 85 3.78 -13.50 2.40
CA GLY A 85 3.09 -13.85 1.15
C GLY A 85 1.64 -14.25 1.39
N ILE A 86 0.79 -13.97 0.40
CA ILE A 86 -0.57 -14.52 0.31
C ILE A 86 -0.52 -15.69 -0.66
N ASP A 87 -0.81 -16.89 -0.16
CA ASP A 87 -0.75 -18.09 -0.99
C ASP A 87 -1.90 -18.14 -2.02
N LYS A 88 -1.57 -18.64 -3.22
CA LYS A 88 -2.52 -18.73 -4.34
C LYS A 88 -3.73 -19.60 -4.02
N ILE A 89 -3.53 -20.70 -3.31
CA ILE A 89 -4.61 -21.62 -2.89
C ILE A 89 -5.69 -20.84 -2.13
N SER A 90 -5.29 -19.99 -1.19
CA SER A 90 -6.22 -19.16 -0.42
C SER A 90 -6.95 -18.14 -1.29
N LEU A 91 -6.32 -17.58 -2.32
CA LEU A 91 -6.98 -16.66 -3.25
C LEU A 91 -8.00 -17.38 -4.15
N ASP A 92 -7.69 -18.61 -4.56
CA ASP A 92 -8.59 -19.47 -5.31
C ASP A 92 -9.78 -19.90 -4.43
N GLU A 93 -9.53 -20.29 -3.17
CA GLU A 93 -10.58 -20.58 -2.19
C GLU A 93 -11.44 -19.35 -1.87
N TYR A 94 -10.84 -18.16 -1.77
CA TYR A 94 -11.57 -16.90 -1.58
C TYR A 94 -12.53 -16.64 -2.74
N SER A 95 -12.03 -16.77 -3.97
CA SER A 95 -12.83 -16.57 -5.20
C SER A 95 -14.02 -17.51 -5.28
N ASN A 96 -13.89 -18.70 -4.69
CA ASN A 96 -14.94 -19.72 -4.57
C ASN A 96 -15.76 -19.61 -3.27
N GLN A 97 -15.53 -18.58 -2.44
CA GLN A 97 -16.18 -18.36 -1.15
C GLN A 97 -15.99 -19.52 -0.14
N ARG A 98 -14.85 -20.21 -0.21
CA ARG A 98 -14.49 -21.41 0.58
C ARG A 98 -13.28 -21.21 1.48
N LEU A 99 -12.71 -20.00 1.55
CA LEU A 99 -11.51 -19.75 2.36
C LEU A 99 -11.74 -20.14 3.85
N PRO A 100 -10.82 -20.91 4.47
CA PRO A 100 -10.95 -21.37 5.86
C PRO A 100 -11.14 -20.23 6.86
N SER A 101 -11.89 -20.51 7.93
CA SER A 101 -12.34 -19.52 8.91
C SER A 101 -11.23 -18.70 9.57
N VAL A 102 -10.02 -19.27 9.72
CA VAL A 102 -8.88 -18.55 10.31
C VAL A 102 -8.36 -17.49 9.34
N LYS A 103 -8.19 -17.83 8.06
CA LYS A 103 -7.70 -16.92 7.02
C LYS A 103 -8.77 -15.93 6.59
N SER A 104 -10.03 -16.35 6.51
CA SER A 104 -11.14 -15.47 6.13
C SER A 104 -11.43 -14.37 7.15
N LYS A 105 -11.00 -14.53 8.40
CA LYS A 105 -11.03 -13.46 9.42
C LYS A 105 -9.93 -12.41 9.25
N ALA A 106 -8.87 -12.68 8.49
CA ALA A 106 -7.74 -11.77 8.36
C ALA A 106 -7.94 -10.79 7.20
N GLY A 107 -7.81 -9.49 7.49
CA GLY A 107 -8.00 -8.41 6.54
C GLY A 107 -7.14 -8.51 5.27
N ALA A 108 -5.92 -9.07 5.38
CA ALA A 108 -5.05 -9.31 4.24
C ALA A 108 -5.67 -10.20 3.15
N TYR A 109 -6.29 -11.32 3.54
CA TYR A 109 -6.93 -12.24 2.59
C TYR A 109 -8.21 -11.65 2.02
N GLN A 110 -8.95 -10.87 2.82
CA GLN A 110 -10.12 -10.14 2.32
C GLN A 110 -9.71 -9.11 1.26
N TYR A 111 -8.68 -8.31 1.55
CA TYR A 111 -8.17 -7.29 0.64
C TYR A 111 -7.63 -7.90 -0.66
N PHE A 112 -6.70 -8.85 -0.56
CA PHE A 112 -6.09 -9.44 -1.74
C PHE A 112 -7.02 -10.40 -2.49
N GLY A 113 -8.00 -11.01 -1.82
CA GLY A 113 -9.05 -11.79 -2.49
C GLY A 113 -9.89 -10.93 -3.43
N LEU A 114 -10.32 -9.76 -2.98
CA LEU A 114 -11.01 -8.81 -3.86
C LEU A 114 -10.07 -8.18 -4.90
N TYR A 115 -8.87 -7.74 -4.50
CA TYR A 115 -7.87 -7.18 -5.44
C TYR A 115 -7.58 -8.14 -6.60
N ASN A 116 -7.33 -9.42 -6.30
CA ASN A 116 -7.10 -10.46 -7.29
C ASN A 116 -8.33 -10.67 -8.19
N THR A 117 -9.53 -10.58 -7.62
CA THR A 117 -10.78 -10.69 -8.38
C THR A 117 -10.96 -9.55 -9.39
N LEU A 118 -10.60 -8.33 -9.00
CA LEU A 118 -10.68 -7.15 -9.87
C LEU A 118 -9.59 -7.12 -10.95
N ASN A 119 -8.52 -7.91 -10.78
CA ASN A 119 -7.32 -7.86 -11.61
C ASN A 119 -7.20 -9.08 -12.56
N LYS A 120 -8.29 -9.81 -12.80
CA LYS A 120 -8.34 -11.10 -13.52
C LYS A 120 -7.84 -11.10 -14.97
N ASN A 121 -7.63 -9.92 -15.56
CA ASN A 121 -7.17 -9.77 -16.94
C ASN A 121 -5.64 -9.86 -17.10
N ASN A 122 -4.85 -10.06 -16.02
CA ASN A 122 -3.38 -10.11 -16.09
C ASN A 122 -2.75 -11.32 -15.35
N PRO A 123 -1.57 -11.81 -15.80
CA PRO A 123 -0.98 -13.09 -15.42
C PRO A 123 -0.26 -13.10 -14.05
N ASP A 124 -0.15 -14.31 -13.48
CA ASP A 124 0.71 -14.76 -12.38
C ASP A 124 1.19 -13.73 -11.33
N TYR A 125 0.26 -13.10 -10.61
CA TYR A 125 0.59 -12.21 -9.50
C TYR A 125 1.13 -12.96 -8.28
N ALA A 126 2.09 -12.35 -7.59
CA ALA A 126 2.43 -12.67 -6.21
C ALA A 126 2.09 -11.50 -5.30
N TYR A 127 1.34 -11.78 -4.24
CA TYR A 127 0.86 -10.77 -3.30
C TYR A 127 1.56 -10.90 -1.96
N TYR A 128 2.00 -9.77 -1.42
CA TYR A 128 2.65 -9.71 -0.12
C TYR A 128 2.10 -8.56 0.72
N THR A 129 2.13 -8.74 2.04
CA THR A 129 2.02 -7.64 2.99
C THR A 129 3.38 -7.39 3.63
N PHE A 130 3.71 -6.12 3.84
CA PHE A 130 4.86 -5.73 4.66
C PHE A 130 4.37 -5.11 5.97
N GLY A 131 4.59 -5.85 7.06
CA GLY A 131 4.33 -5.41 8.42
C GLY A 131 5.54 -4.70 9.01
N TRP A 132 5.34 -3.51 9.55
CA TRP A 132 6.33 -2.77 10.33
C TRP A 132 5.71 -2.26 11.62
N LEU A 133 6.52 -1.62 12.47
CA LEU A 133 6.09 -1.25 13.82
C LEU A 133 4.92 -0.25 13.79
N GLY A 134 4.88 0.61 12.77
CA GLY A 134 3.84 1.62 12.61
C GLY A 134 4.04 2.85 13.49
N GLY A 135 5.28 3.20 13.86
CA GLY A 135 5.61 4.39 14.65
C GLY A 135 5.47 5.70 13.85
N LEU A 136 5.24 6.81 14.57
CA LEU A 136 5.22 8.16 13.97
C LEU A 136 6.62 8.79 13.88
N ASP A 137 7.65 8.21 14.48
CA ASP A 137 9.00 8.77 14.38
C ASP A 137 9.67 8.44 13.04
N ARG A 138 10.57 9.32 12.63
CA ARG A 138 11.32 9.20 11.36
C ARG A 138 12.21 7.97 11.35
N LYS A 139 12.95 7.73 12.45
CA LYS A 139 13.87 6.59 12.56
C LYS A 139 13.16 5.25 12.36
N CYS A 140 11.94 5.10 12.89
CA CYS A 140 11.12 3.91 12.69
C CYS A 140 10.80 3.68 11.21
N ARG A 141 10.50 4.74 10.45
CA ARG A 141 10.24 4.65 9.00
C ARG A 141 11.50 4.31 8.21
N GLU A 142 12.64 4.90 8.55
CA GLU A 142 13.93 4.61 7.91
C GLU A 142 14.37 3.15 8.16
N LEU A 143 14.26 2.67 9.41
CA LEU A 143 14.55 1.28 9.75
C LEU A 143 13.62 0.30 9.02
N ALA A 144 12.33 0.63 8.91
CA ALA A 144 11.37 -0.16 8.14
C ALA A 144 11.72 -0.17 6.65
N ALA A 145 12.14 0.97 6.08
CA ALA A 145 12.57 1.07 4.69
C ALA A 145 13.80 0.19 4.41
N LYS A 146 14.79 0.20 5.31
CA LYS A 146 15.97 -0.67 5.21
C LYS A 146 15.60 -2.16 5.17
N LYS A 147 14.68 -2.60 6.04
CA LYS A 147 14.20 -4.00 6.04
C LYS A 147 13.39 -4.33 4.78
N LEU A 148 12.50 -3.43 4.35
CA LEU A 148 11.73 -3.59 3.12
C LEU A 148 12.62 -3.68 1.89
N HIS A 149 13.66 -2.83 1.81
CA HIS A 149 14.65 -2.81 0.74
C HIS A 149 15.34 -4.17 0.60
N GLN A 150 15.81 -4.74 1.70
CA GLN A 150 16.39 -6.09 1.73
C GLN A 150 15.39 -7.14 1.22
N TYR A 151 14.13 -7.11 1.69
CA TYR A 151 13.11 -8.06 1.24
C TYR A 151 12.78 -7.95 -0.24
N ILE A 152 12.73 -6.73 -0.80
CA ILE A 152 12.52 -6.53 -2.24
C ILE A 152 13.72 -7.06 -3.03
N ALA A 153 14.94 -6.85 -2.54
CA ALA A 153 16.15 -7.40 -3.17
C ALA A 153 16.14 -8.94 -3.15
N ASP A 154 15.74 -9.55 -2.05
CA ASP A 154 15.65 -11.01 -1.91
C ASP A 154 14.54 -11.59 -2.79
N LEU A 155 13.37 -10.93 -2.87
CA LEU A 155 12.31 -11.31 -3.81
C LEU A 155 12.77 -11.16 -5.27
N SER A 156 13.51 -10.09 -5.59
CA SER A 156 14.06 -9.88 -6.93
C SER A 156 14.98 -11.03 -7.32
N LYS A 157 15.88 -11.47 -6.42
CA LYS A 157 16.73 -12.64 -6.63
C LYS A 157 15.93 -13.94 -6.73
N PHE A 158 14.92 -14.12 -5.88
CA PHE A 158 14.05 -15.30 -5.89
C PHE A 158 13.32 -15.47 -7.24
N TYR A 159 12.93 -14.37 -7.87
CA TYR A 159 12.33 -14.36 -9.20
C TYR A 159 13.35 -14.16 -10.34
N GLU A 160 14.65 -14.44 -10.10
CA GLU A 160 15.74 -14.34 -11.09
C GLU A 160 15.81 -12.97 -11.78
N HIS A 161 15.47 -11.91 -11.04
CA HIS A 161 15.33 -10.53 -11.52
C HIS A 161 14.28 -10.34 -12.63
N ASN A 162 13.46 -11.35 -12.92
CA ASN A 162 12.38 -11.30 -13.90
C ASN A 162 11.03 -10.93 -13.25
N CYS A 163 11.02 -9.87 -12.46
CA CYS A 163 9.83 -9.40 -11.76
C CYS A 163 9.65 -7.88 -11.81
N GLU A 164 8.42 -7.42 -11.65
CA GLU A 164 8.06 -6.01 -11.52
C GLU A 164 7.29 -5.77 -10.22
N PHE A 165 7.77 -4.79 -9.45
CA PHE A 165 7.18 -4.47 -8.16
C PHE A 165 6.14 -3.35 -8.27
N THR A 166 4.98 -3.57 -7.67
CA THR A 166 3.99 -2.53 -7.38
C THR A 166 3.84 -2.42 -5.86
N LEU A 167 4.11 -1.24 -5.32
CA LEU A 167 3.93 -0.96 -3.90
C LEU A 167 2.60 -0.22 -3.71
N ILE A 168 1.76 -0.71 -2.80
CA ILE A 168 0.52 -0.04 -2.38
C ILE A 168 0.70 0.39 -0.94
N CYS A 169 0.63 1.68 -0.69
CA CYS A 169 0.97 2.25 0.59
C CYS A 169 -0.22 3.04 1.15
N HIS A 170 -0.50 2.87 2.44
CA HIS A 170 -1.47 3.72 3.15
C HIS A 170 -0.75 4.61 4.15
N SER A 171 -1.14 5.90 4.23
CA SER A 171 -0.65 6.82 5.24
C SER A 171 0.89 6.85 5.28
N HIS A 172 1.51 6.78 6.45
CA HIS A 172 2.98 6.74 6.62
C HIS A 172 3.67 5.49 6.04
N GLY A 173 2.94 4.45 5.64
CA GLY A 173 3.51 3.37 4.83
C GLY A 173 4.09 3.89 3.51
N GLY A 174 3.55 5.01 3.01
CA GLY A 174 4.10 5.70 1.84
C GLY A 174 5.45 6.33 2.11
N ASN A 175 5.65 6.95 3.28
CA ASN A 175 6.96 7.49 3.65
C ASN A 175 7.98 6.36 3.89
N VAL A 176 7.58 5.18 4.37
CA VAL A 176 8.46 4.00 4.40
C VAL A 176 8.91 3.63 2.99
N ALA A 177 7.98 3.57 2.03
CA ALA A 177 8.31 3.28 0.63
C ALA A 177 9.21 4.36 0.01
N LEU A 178 8.94 5.64 0.23
CA LEU A 178 9.77 6.75 -0.29
C LEU A 178 11.22 6.67 0.22
N ASN A 179 11.43 6.29 1.49
CA ASN A 179 12.77 6.13 2.05
C ASN A 179 13.57 4.99 1.38
N LEU A 180 12.96 4.10 0.58
CA LEU A 180 13.70 3.12 -0.22
C LEU A 180 14.70 3.77 -1.17
N ALA A 181 14.43 4.99 -1.67
CA ALA A 181 15.38 5.68 -2.55
C ALA A 181 16.69 6.04 -1.82
N GLN A 182 16.60 6.39 -0.54
CA GLN A 182 17.78 6.64 0.28
C GLN A 182 18.56 5.34 0.52
N GLU A 183 17.85 4.25 0.83
CA GLU A 183 18.47 2.94 1.07
C GLU A 183 19.11 2.37 -0.19
N GLU A 184 18.48 2.50 -1.36
CA GLU A 184 19.05 2.06 -2.64
C GLU A 184 20.30 2.86 -3.02
N LYS A 185 20.37 4.16 -2.68
CA LYS A 185 21.58 4.96 -2.88
C LYS A 185 22.72 4.52 -1.96
N ALA A 186 22.40 4.22 -0.71
CA ALA A 186 23.39 3.83 0.29
C ALA A 186 23.87 2.38 0.09
N ASN A 187 22.97 1.48 -0.31
CA ASN A 187 23.20 0.05 -0.46
C ASN A 187 22.61 -0.47 -1.78
N PRO A 188 23.19 -0.16 -2.95
CA PRO A 188 22.57 -0.49 -4.24
C PRO A 188 22.29 -1.98 -4.43
N GLN A 189 21.03 -2.33 -4.67
CA GLN A 189 20.58 -3.70 -5.02
C GLN A 189 20.05 -3.79 -6.46
N LYS A 190 20.01 -2.66 -7.18
CA LYS A 190 19.43 -2.52 -8.53
C LYS A 190 17.96 -2.92 -8.57
N ILE A 191 17.24 -2.69 -7.46
CA ILE A 191 15.80 -2.91 -7.43
C ILE A 191 15.09 -1.81 -8.24
N ARG A 192 13.93 -2.14 -8.82
CA ARG A 192 13.10 -1.18 -9.53
C ARG A 192 11.65 -1.35 -9.16
N ILE A 193 11.02 -0.26 -8.75
CA ILE A 193 9.59 -0.23 -8.43
C ILE A 193 8.85 0.30 -9.64
N LYS A 194 8.03 -0.52 -10.30
CA LYS A 194 7.27 -0.11 -11.48
C LYS A 194 6.24 0.95 -11.11
N ASN A 195 5.41 0.65 -10.10
CA ASN A 195 4.39 1.57 -9.61
C ASN A 195 4.50 1.73 -8.09
N LEU A 196 4.49 2.96 -7.61
CA LEU A 196 4.31 3.31 -6.20
C LEU A 196 2.95 4.01 -6.06
N LEU A 197 1.99 3.38 -5.37
CA LEU A 197 0.66 3.93 -5.14
C LEU A 197 0.55 4.36 -3.68
N LEU A 198 0.44 5.67 -3.47
CA LEU A 198 0.32 6.30 -2.16
C LEU A 198 -1.14 6.65 -1.92
N PHE A 199 -1.74 6.11 -0.86
CA PHE A 199 -3.12 6.37 -0.47
C PHE A 199 -3.14 7.12 0.86
N GLY A 200 -3.54 8.39 0.83
CA GLY A 200 -3.61 9.19 2.05
C GLY A 200 -2.24 9.42 2.70
N THR A 201 -1.13 9.31 1.95
CA THR A 201 0.21 9.51 2.51
C THR A 201 0.47 10.99 2.82
N PRO A 202 0.91 11.35 4.04
CA PRO A 202 1.38 12.70 4.32
C PRO A 202 2.62 13.01 3.45
N ILE A 203 2.48 13.90 2.47
CA ILE A 203 3.60 14.27 1.61
C ILE A 203 4.47 15.29 2.35
N GLN A 204 5.63 14.83 2.80
CA GLN A 204 6.56 15.60 3.63
C GLN A 204 7.70 16.14 2.76
N PRO A 205 8.09 17.42 2.86
CA PRO A 205 9.17 18.02 2.07
C PRO A 205 10.47 17.18 2.07
N GLU A 206 10.82 16.58 3.19
CA GLU A 206 12.06 15.81 3.37
C GLU A 206 12.05 14.44 2.69
N THR A 207 10.87 13.91 2.33
CA THR A 207 10.78 12.64 1.58
C THR A 207 10.17 12.83 0.20
N ALA A 208 9.62 14.01 -0.09
CA ALA A 208 8.95 14.30 -1.35
C ALA A 208 9.90 14.13 -2.55
N TYR A 209 11.16 14.56 -2.41
CA TYR A 209 12.15 14.45 -3.49
C TYR A 209 12.59 13.00 -3.76
N TYR A 210 12.33 12.06 -2.83
CA TYR A 210 12.59 10.65 -3.11
C TYR A 210 11.66 10.07 -4.16
N ALA A 211 10.47 10.64 -4.33
CA ALA A 211 9.54 10.22 -5.38
C ALA A 211 10.09 10.47 -6.80
N THR A 212 11.09 11.35 -6.94
CA THR A 212 11.71 11.68 -8.23
C THR A 212 12.93 10.81 -8.53
N ASP A 213 13.22 9.82 -7.69
CA ASP A 213 14.36 8.94 -7.87
C ASP A 213 14.11 7.87 -8.94
N ASN A 214 15.15 7.49 -9.70
CA ASN A 214 15.08 6.46 -10.74
C ASN A 214 14.69 5.07 -10.22
N LEU A 215 14.75 4.84 -8.90
CA LEU A 215 14.15 3.67 -8.25
C LEU A 215 12.66 3.50 -8.61
N PHE A 216 11.92 4.59 -8.71
CA PHE A 216 10.48 4.60 -8.96
C PHE A 216 10.19 4.86 -10.44
N GLY A 217 9.44 3.95 -11.07
CA GLY A 217 8.94 4.09 -12.43
C GLY A 217 7.84 5.16 -12.49
N THR A 218 6.72 4.89 -11.82
CA THR A 218 5.60 5.84 -11.70
C THR A 218 5.09 5.92 -10.27
N VAL A 219 4.87 7.14 -9.78
CA VAL A 219 4.33 7.44 -8.46
C VAL A 219 2.92 8.02 -8.61
N TYR A 220 1.93 7.31 -8.09
CA TYR A 220 0.53 7.76 -8.04
C TYR A 220 0.18 8.12 -6.60
N ASN A 221 -0.24 9.36 -6.37
CA ASN A 221 -0.65 9.85 -5.06
C ASN A 221 -2.17 10.09 -5.03
N PHE A 222 -2.89 9.17 -4.42
CA PHE A 222 -4.34 9.21 -4.24
C PHE A 222 -4.70 9.88 -2.91
N TYR A 223 -5.47 10.97 -2.97
CA TYR A 223 -5.88 11.71 -1.78
C TYR A 223 -7.36 12.11 -1.81
N GLY A 224 -7.93 12.36 -0.63
CA GLY A 224 -9.25 12.98 -0.47
C GLY A 224 -9.13 14.42 -0.01
N ALA A 225 -10.02 15.31 -0.45
CA ALA A 225 -9.95 16.74 -0.08
C ALA A 225 -10.16 16.98 1.43
N HIS A 226 -10.80 16.03 2.11
CA HIS A 226 -11.12 16.10 3.53
C HIS A 226 -10.27 15.15 4.38
N ASP A 227 -9.19 14.60 3.81
CA ASP A 227 -8.18 13.85 4.57
C ASP A 227 -7.33 14.80 5.43
N PHE A 228 -7.90 15.27 6.55
CA PHE A 228 -7.17 16.16 7.45
C PHE A 228 -5.93 15.51 8.09
N ILE A 229 -5.84 14.18 8.13
CA ILE A 229 -4.71 13.48 8.73
C ILE A 229 -3.44 13.72 7.91
N GLN A 230 -3.54 13.73 6.57
CA GLN A 230 -2.40 14.03 5.68
C GLN A 230 -1.72 15.37 5.96
N ILE A 231 -2.47 16.39 6.36
CA ILE A 231 -1.96 17.75 6.61
C ILE A 231 -1.77 18.07 8.10
N ALA A 232 -2.33 17.23 8.99
CA ALA A 232 -2.22 17.39 10.43
C ALA A 232 -0.88 16.87 10.97
N ASP A 233 -0.14 16.09 10.19
CA ASP A 233 1.19 15.63 10.59
C ASP A 233 2.20 16.78 10.53
N LYS A 234 2.36 17.43 11.69
CA LYS A 234 3.32 18.52 11.91
C LYS A 234 4.44 18.12 12.87
N ILE A 235 4.43 16.88 13.35
CA ILE A 235 5.31 16.46 14.45
C ILE A 235 6.31 15.39 14.03
N SER A 236 6.08 14.70 12.92
CA SER A 236 6.91 13.55 12.55
C SER A 236 8.19 13.94 11.78
N MET A 237 8.35 15.23 11.40
CA MET A 237 9.47 15.74 10.60
C MET A 237 9.89 17.18 10.97
N PRO A 238 11.16 17.57 10.75
CA PRO A 238 11.69 18.89 11.12
C PRO A 238 11.02 20.09 10.45
N SER A 239 10.49 19.94 9.24
CA SER A 239 9.80 21.03 8.53
C SER A 239 8.46 21.39 9.16
N HIS A 240 7.90 20.50 9.99
CA HIS A 240 6.57 20.61 10.58
C HIS A 240 5.45 20.82 9.55
N LYS A 241 5.68 20.35 8.32
CA LYS A 241 4.78 20.52 7.18
C LYS A 241 4.53 19.19 6.49
N SER A 242 3.27 19.00 6.15
CA SER A 242 2.81 17.90 5.32
C SER A 242 1.69 18.39 4.41
N TYR A 243 1.60 17.79 3.23
CA TYR A 243 0.69 18.20 2.17
C TYR A 243 -0.08 17.00 1.63
N HIS A 244 -1.20 17.29 0.99
CA HIS A 244 -1.92 16.29 0.20
C HIS A 244 -1.17 15.89 -1.07
N THR A 245 -0.39 16.80 -1.65
CA THR A 245 0.09 16.72 -3.03
C THR A 245 1.59 16.97 -3.11
N PHE A 246 2.28 16.27 -4.02
CA PHE A 246 3.68 16.55 -4.36
C PHE A 246 3.86 17.94 -4.95
N ALA A 247 2.90 18.42 -5.74
CA ALA A 247 2.92 19.77 -6.30
C ALA A 247 3.07 20.89 -5.25
N LYS A 248 2.69 20.65 -3.99
CA LYS A 248 2.85 21.61 -2.89
C LYS A 248 4.13 21.40 -2.07
N ALA A 249 4.63 20.17 -2.05
CA ALA A 249 5.79 19.79 -1.24
C ALA A 249 7.12 20.00 -2.00
N LEU A 250 7.08 19.95 -3.33
CA LEU A 250 8.23 20.11 -4.20
C LEU A 250 8.28 21.51 -4.82
N ASP A 251 9.50 21.99 -5.05
CA ASP A 251 9.77 23.21 -5.81
C ASP A 251 9.41 23.01 -7.29
N PRO A 252 8.64 23.92 -7.94
CA PRO A 252 8.31 23.84 -9.36
C PRO A 252 9.52 23.63 -10.30
N GLU A 253 10.67 24.22 -10.00
CA GLU A 253 11.88 24.02 -10.83
C GLU A 253 12.40 22.59 -10.74
N LYS A 254 12.35 21.99 -9.55
CA LYS A 254 12.75 20.60 -9.33
C LYS A 254 11.74 19.61 -9.90
N LEU A 255 10.45 19.93 -9.83
CA LEU A 255 9.39 19.17 -10.50
C LEU A 255 9.64 19.13 -12.02
N ASN A 256 9.83 20.29 -12.66
CA ASN A 256 10.05 20.38 -14.11
C ASN A 256 11.34 19.69 -14.59
N ALA A 257 12.37 19.60 -13.74
CA ALA A 257 13.61 18.90 -14.05
C ALA A 257 13.51 17.37 -13.90
N THR A 258 12.49 16.87 -13.20
CA THR A 258 12.30 15.44 -12.92
C THR A 258 11.34 14.82 -13.94
N GLN A 259 11.65 13.60 -14.39
CA GLN A 259 10.82 12.87 -15.36
C GLN A 259 9.37 12.77 -14.87
N ASN A 260 8.43 13.06 -15.78
CA ASN A 260 6.98 13.31 -15.63
C ASN A 260 6.12 12.16 -15.07
N ASN A 261 6.60 11.40 -14.09
CA ASN A 261 5.95 10.17 -13.64
C ASN A 261 5.35 10.27 -12.23
N ILE A 262 5.14 11.49 -11.71
CA ILE A 262 4.46 11.72 -10.43
C ILE A 262 3.06 12.28 -10.71
N TYR A 263 2.04 11.66 -10.15
CA TYR A 263 0.65 11.97 -10.43
C TYR A 263 -0.13 12.19 -9.14
N ASP A 264 -0.49 13.44 -8.86
CA ASP A 264 -1.42 13.79 -7.77
C ASP A 264 -2.87 13.58 -8.25
N ILE A 265 -3.58 12.62 -7.64
CA ILE A 265 -4.92 12.19 -8.04
C ILE A 265 -5.88 12.37 -6.87
N GLN A 266 -6.83 13.27 -7.04
CA GLN A 266 -7.92 13.45 -6.09
C GLN A 266 -9.03 12.43 -6.34
N LEU A 267 -9.45 11.74 -5.29
CA LEU A 267 -10.59 10.84 -5.35
C LEU A 267 -11.88 11.59 -4.97
N LEU A 268 -12.98 11.24 -5.64
CA LEU A 268 -14.33 11.75 -5.35
C LEU A 268 -15.32 10.59 -5.29
N ILE A 269 -16.43 10.79 -4.57
CA ILE A 269 -17.54 9.84 -4.53
C ILE A 269 -18.79 10.56 -5.00
N ASP A 270 -19.41 10.10 -6.09
CA ASP A 270 -20.58 10.74 -6.71
C ASP A 270 -20.41 12.26 -6.88
N GLY A 271 -19.20 12.69 -7.27
CA GLY A 271 -18.81 14.10 -7.46
C GLY A 271 -18.49 14.87 -6.17
N ASP A 272 -18.63 14.28 -4.97
CA ASP A 272 -18.30 14.92 -3.70
C ASP A 272 -16.83 14.69 -3.32
N ALA A 273 -16.02 15.73 -3.53
CA ALA A 273 -14.60 15.77 -3.13
C ALA A 273 -14.36 15.66 -1.62
N LYS A 274 -15.36 15.98 -0.78
CA LYS A 274 -15.26 15.94 0.69
C LYS A 274 -15.72 14.61 1.27
N ALA A 275 -16.22 13.70 0.45
CA ALA A 275 -16.72 12.40 0.89
C ALA A 275 -15.61 11.45 1.35
N ILE A 276 -14.34 11.74 1.07
CA ILE A 276 -13.23 10.82 1.34
C ILE A 276 -12.36 11.37 2.48
N GLY A 277 -12.27 10.59 3.56
CA GLY A 277 -11.35 10.80 4.67
C GLY A 277 -10.26 9.72 4.73
N HIS A 278 -9.29 9.92 5.63
CA HIS A 278 -8.06 9.12 5.73
C HIS A 278 -8.26 7.60 5.82
N GLU A 279 -9.16 7.17 6.72
CA GLU A 279 -9.38 5.75 6.98
C GLU A 279 -9.97 5.04 5.77
N MET A 280 -10.78 5.74 4.97
CA MET A 280 -11.44 5.17 3.79
C MET A 280 -10.44 4.76 2.71
N LEU A 281 -9.24 5.36 2.72
CA LEU A 281 -8.21 5.13 1.71
C LEU A 281 -7.45 3.81 1.91
N GLY A 282 -7.29 3.33 3.15
CA GLY A 282 -6.47 2.12 3.41
C GLY A 282 -6.84 1.29 4.64
N ALA A 283 -7.85 1.68 5.42
CA ALA A 283 -8.37 0.89 6.51
C ALA A 283 -9.73 0.28 6.14
N PHE A 284 -10.00 -0.93 6.64
CA PHE A 284 -11.35 -1.47 6.56
C PHE A 284 -12.30 -0.56 7.34
N HIS A 285 -13.42 -0.19 6.72
CA HIS A 285 -14.31 0.84 7.24
C HIS A 285 -15.78 0.43 7.13
N ASN A 286 -16.54 0.66 8.21
CA ASN A 286 -17.98 0.46 8.17
C ASN A 286 -18.68 1.73 7.67
N TYR A 287 -18.76 1.87 6.34
CA TYR A 287 -19.38 3.03 5.72
C TYR A 287 -20.88 3.15 6.05
N LYS A 288 -21.59 2.03 6.28
CA LYS A 288 -23.04 2.03 6.62
C LYS A 288 -23.38 2.92 7.83
N LYS A 289 -22.43 3.12 8.76
CA LYS A 289 -22.61 3.97 9.96
C LYS A 289 -22.14 5.42 9.77
N SER A 290 -21.42 5.73 8.70
CA SER A 290 -20.91 7.09 8.45
C SER A 290 -22.00 7.97 7.80
N LYS A 291 -21.91 9.30 7.98
CA LYS A 291 -22.82 10.25 7.29
C LYS A 291 -22.73 10.12 5.77
N ILE A 292 -21.58 9.72 5.26
CA ILE A 292 -21.28 9.55 3.84
C ILE A 292 -21.86 8.25 3.28
N GLY A 293 -21.81 7.14 4.02
CA GLY A 293 -22.41 5.87 3.56
C GLY A 293 -23.94 5.88 3.50
N LYS A 294 -24.59 6.89 4.08
CA LYS A 294 -26.03 7.15 3.89
C LYS A 294 -26.34 7.90 2.59
N LYS A 295 -25.35 8.56 1.98
CA LYS A 295 -25.54 9.42 0.81
C LYS A 295 -25.24 8.73 -0.51
N SER A 296 -24.39 7.72 -0.53
CA SER A 296 -23.99 7.02 -1.75
C SER A 296 -24.33 5.54 -1.71
N ALA A 297 -24.96 5.05 -2.78
CA ALA A 297 -25.28 3.63 -2.96
C ALA A 297 -24.01 2.77 -3.08
N LEU A 298 -22.91 3.36 -3.56
CA LEU A 298 -21.60 2.72 -3.73
C LEU A 298 -21.13 2.01 -2.45
N PHE A 299 -21.32 2.66 -1.29
CA PHE A 299 -20.84 2.14 -0.02
C PHE A 299 -21.57 0.89 0.47
N LYS A 300 -22.73 0.57 -0.10
CA LYS A 300 -23.38 -0.73 0.14
C LYS A 300 -22.52 -1.87 -0.39
N HIS A 301 -21.79 -1.65 -1.48
CA HIS A 301 -20.98 -2.67 -2.16
C HIS A 301 -19.50 -2.58 -1.78
N LEU A 302 -19.00 -1.41 -1.38
CA LEU A 302 -17.62 -1.25 -0.94
C LEU A 302 -17.38 -1.53 0.54
N THR A 303 -18.40 -1.48 1.41
CA THR A 303 -18.21 -1.88 2.82
C THR A 303 -17.72 -3.34 2.88
N PRO A 304 -16.76 -3.75 3.72
CA PRO A 304 -15.92 -2.93 4.56
C PRO A 304 -14.58 -2.52 3.91
N PHE A 305 -14.38 -2.77 2.62
CA PHE A 305 -13.10 -2.60 1.94
C PHE A 305 -12.65 -1.13 1.82
N PRO A 306 -11.33 -0.86 1.95
CA PRO A 306 -10.77 0.47 1.65
C PRO A 306 -10.76 0.75 0.14
N LEU A 307 -10.75 2.03 -0.23
CA LEU A 307 -10.69 2.49 -1.63
C LEU A 307 -9.41 2.07 -2.35
N SER A 308 -8.31 1.82 -1.64
CA SER A 308 -7.09 1.28 -2.23
C SER A 308 -7.25 -0.12 -2.83
N VAL A 309 -8.27 -0.88 -2.44
CA VAL A 309 -8.52 -2.21 -3.04
C VAL A 309 -8.87 -2.11 -4.53
N LEU A 310 -9.37 -0.95 -4.96
CA LEU A 310 -9.73 -0.65 -6.34
C LEU A 310 -8.53 -0.21 -7.20
N ALA A 311 -7.30 -0.23 -6.64
CA ALA A 311 -6.08 0.13 -7.35
C ALA A 311 -5.88 -0.53 -8.74
N PRO A 312 -6.24 -1.81 -8.98
CA PRO A 312 -6.15 -2.39 -10.32
C PRO A 312 -6.94 -1.57 -11.35
N LEU A 313 -8.15 -1.17 -10.97
CA LEU A 313 -9.08 -0.43 -11.81
C LEU A 313 -8.58 1.00 -12.06
N TYR A 314 -8.03 1.66 -11.04
CA TYR A 314 -7.41 2.97 -11.24
C TYR A 314 -6.24 2.90 -12.22
N LEU A 315 -5.41 1.85 -12.13
CA LEU A 315 -4.26 1.67 -13.03
C LEU A 315 -4.70 1.33 -14.46
N GLU A 316 -5.78 0.57 -14.65
CA GLU A 316 -6.37 0.32 -15.97
C GLU A 316 -6.89 1.62 -16.60
N LEU A 317 -7.68 2.38 -15.84
CA LEU A 317 -8.19 3.68 -16.27
C LEU A 317 -7.06 4.66 -16.64
N LEU A 318 -6.02 4.76 -15.81
CA LEU A 318 -4.87 5.65 -16.07
C LEU A 318 -4.04 5.22 -17.29
N LYS A 319 -3.93 3.92 -17.58
CA LYS A 319 -3.27 3.41 -18.79
C LYS A 319 -4.04 3.72 -20.07
N SER A 320 -5.35 3.89 -19.98
CA SER A 320 -6.21 4.15 -21.16
C SER A 320 -6.00 5.54 -21.76
N ILE A 321 -5.32 6.44 -21.05
CA ILE A 321 -5.12 7.82 -21.52
C ILE A 321 -3.68 7.99 -22.06
N PRO A 322 -3.53 8.23 -23.38
CA PRO A 322 -2.24 8.56 -23.94
C PRO A 322 -1.77 9.95 -23.46
N ASN A 323 -0.49 10.04 -23.10
CA ASN A 323 0.20 11.30 -22.79
C ASN A 323 -0.33 12.08 -21.58
N ILE A 324 -0.72 11.41 -20.48
CA ILE A 324 -0.99 12.12 -19.22
C ILE A 324 0.29 12.83 -18.76
N THR A 325 0.26 14.16 -18.75
CA THR A 325 1.31 14.99 -18.15
C THR A 325 1.11 15.10 -16.64
N SER A 326 2.19 14.95 -15.86
CA SER A 326 2.23 14.91 -14.39
C SER A 326 1.72 16.15 -13.62
N TYR A 327 1.29 17.21 -14.31
CA TYR A 327 1.09 18.53 -13.70
C TYR A 327 -0.33 19.08 -13.76
N ASN A 328 -1.26 18.39 -14.44
CA ASN A 328 -2.65 18.80 -14.43
C ASN A 328 -3.38 18.19 -13.22
N PRO A 329 -4.26 18.94 -12.53
CA PRO A 329 -5.17 18.37 -11.55
C PRO A 329 -5.89 17.15 -12.15
N MET A 330 -5.75 16.01 -11.48
CA MET A 330 -6.44 14.79 -11.88
C MET A 330 -7.44 14.39 -10.83
N PHE A 331 -8.62 13.99 -11.31
CA PHE A 331 -9.73 13.61 -10.47
C PHE A 331 -10.24 12.25 -10.94
N ILE A 332 -10.36 11.29 -10.03
CA ILE A 332 -11.12 10.06 -10.29
C ILE A 332 -12.39 10.12 -9.44
N ASN A 333 -13.52 10.27 -10.12
CA ASN A 333 -14.82 10.14 -9.50
C ASN A 333 -15.27 8.68 -9.54
N ILE A 334 -15.61 8.14 -8.37
CA ILE A 334 -16.15 6.79 -8.20
C ILE A 334 -17.66 6.96 -8.00
N ALA A 335 -18.43 6.57 -9.01
CA ALA A 335 -19.88 6.73 -9.02
C ALA A 335 -20.60 5.38 -9.08
N SER A 336 -21.85 5.39 -8.60
CA SER A 336 -22.78 4.27 -8.76
C SER A 336 -23.80 4.63 -9.84
N LEU A 337 -23.77 3.95 -10.99
CA LEU A 337 -24.72 4.15 -12.09
C LEU A 337 -25.39 2.82 -12.45
N ASN A 338 -26.72 2.73 -12.36
CA ASN A 338 -27.49 1.53 -12.74
C ASN A 338 -26.94 0.22 -12.14
N ASP A 339 -26.64 0.21 -10.83
CA ASP A 339 -26.01 -0.91 -10.13
C ASP A 339 -24.62 -1.33 -10.67
N GLN A 340 -23.91 -0.42 -11.34
CA GLN A 340 -22.52 -0.55 -11.78
C GLN A 340 -21.60 0.45 -11.06
N ILE A 341 -20.31 0.11 -10.89
CA ILE A 341 -19.30 1.11 -10.54
C ILE A 341 -18.82 1.72 -11.84
N GLU A 342 -18.88 3.04 -11.86
CA GLU A 342 -18.33 3.86 -12.91
C GLU A 342 -17.12 4.62 -12.35
N LEU A 343 -15.97 4.49 -13.02
CA LEU A 343 -14.81 5.31 -12.75
C LEU A 343 -14.69 6.37 -13.84
N GLN A 344 -14.75 7.64 -13.43
CA GLN A 344 -14.63 8.77 -14.34
C GLN A 344 -13.33 9.51 -14.02
N LEU A 345 -12.38 9.47 -14.96
CA LEU A 345 -11.16 10.26 -14.88
C LEU A 345 -11.38 11.60 -15.57
N LYS A 346 -11.23 12.68 -14.81
CA LYS A 346 -11.25 14.06 -15.29
C LYS A 346 -9.87 14.69 -15.12
N THR A 347 -9.40 15.34 -16.17
CA THR A 347 -8.18 16.15 -16.16
C THR A 347 -8.47 17.49 -16.83
N ASP A 348 -7.56 18.45 -16.77
CA ASP A 348 -7.73 19.72 -17.51
C ASP A 348 -7.78 19.52 -19.03
N GLN A 349 -7.20 18.43 -19.54
CA GLN A 349 -7.17 18.10 -20.97
C GLN A 349 -8.31 17.18 -21.42
N TYR A 350 -8.93 16.44 -20.49
CA TYR A 350 -9.97 15.45 -20.80
C TYR A 350 -11.20 15.66 -19.91
N CYS A 351 -12.36 15.94 -20.53
CA CYS A 351 -13.60 16.20 -19.80
C CYS A 351 -14.12 14.98 -19.02
N SER A 352 -13.97 13.76 -19.56
CA SER A 352 -14.16 12.50 -18.83
C SER A 352 -13.71 11.30 -19.68
N VAL A 353 -12.76 10.49 -19.18
CA VAL A 353 -12.63 9.10 -19.61
C VAL A 353 -13.42 8.26 -18.63
N THR A 354 -14.37 7.49 -19.16
CA THR A 354 -15.29 6.70 -18.35
C THR A 354 -15.02 5.23 -18.58
N GLU A 355 -14.71 4.52 -17.52
CA GLU A 355 -14.65 3.07 -17.52
C GLU A 355 -15.81 2.54 -16.69
N ILE A 356 -16.75 1.88 -17.38
CA ILE A 356 -17.87 1.18 -16.76
C ILE A 356 -17.41 -0.25 -16.53
N LEU A 357 -17.26 -0.62 -15.27
CA LEU A 357 -16.71 -1.91 -14.91
C LEU A 357 -17.84 -2.88 -14.55
N PRO A 358 -17.91 -4.08 -15.16
CA PRO A 358 -18.95 -5.09 -14.87
C PRO A 358 -18.80 -5.74 -13.47
N ASN A 359 -18.11 -5.10 -12.54
CA ASN A 359 -17.58 -5.71 -11.32
C ASN A 359 -18.46 -5.53 -10.09
N MET A 360 -19.66 -4.94 -10.20
CA MET A 360 -20.56 -4.78 -9.04
C MET A 360 -21.06 -6.10 -8.47
N GLN A 361 -21.28 -7.12 -9.31
CA GLN A 361 -21.61 -8.46 -8.80
C GLN A 361 -20.42 -9.05 -8.03
N GLN A 362 -19.20 -8.87 -8.52
CA GLN A 362 -17.99 -9.36 -7.84
C GLN A 362 -17.76 -8.64 -6.52
N LEU A 363 -17.96 -7.32 -6.49
CA LEU A 363 -17.91 -6.51 -5.27
C LEU A 363 -19.01 -6.88 -4.30
N SER A 364 -20.23 -7.12 -4.77
CA SER A 364 -21.35 -7.59 -3.94
C SER A 364 -21.08 -8.97 -3.34
N ASN A 365 -20.50 -9.89 -4.13
CA ASN A 365 -20.10 -11.21 -3.64
C ASN A 365 -18.99 -11.10 -2.58
N ALA A 366 -17.95 -10.29 -2.85
CA ALA A 366 -16.87 -10.04 -1.91
C ALA A 366 -17.36 -9.32 -0.64
N HIS A 367 -18.26 -8.35 -0.79
CA HIS A 367 -18.96 -7.66 0.31
C HIS A 367 -19.67 -8.67 1.20
N THR A 368 -20.55 -9.49 0.61
CA THR A 368 -21.33 -10.50 1.33
C THR A 368 -20.41 -11.48 2.05
N TYR A 369 -19.34 -11.92 1.39
CA TYR A 369 -18.35 -12.82 1.97
C TYR A 369 -17.58 -12.15 3.13
N ALA A 370 -17.14 -10.90 2.96
CA ALA A 370 -16.45 -10.14 3.99
C ALA A 370 -17.36 -9.87 5.18
N GLU A 371 -18.61 -9.44 4.99
CA GLU A 371 -19.55 -9.20 6.10
C GLU A 371 -19.82 -10.47 6.92
N LYS A 372 -19.86 -11.64 6.27
CA LYS A 372 -20.06 -12.92 6.95
C LYS A 372 -18.84 -13.39 7.73
N ASN A 373 -17.63 -13.17 7.20
CA ASN A 373 -16.42 -13.84 7.70
C ASN A 373 -15.44 -12.89 8.42
N TRP A 374 -15.41 -11.62 8.05
CA TRP A 374 -14.53 -10.62 8.63
C TRP A 374 -15.23 -9.94 9.81
N VAL A 375 -14.63 -10.07 10.99
CA VAL A 375 -15.16 -9.48 12.22
C VAL A 375 -14.36 -8.21 12.54
N PRO A 376 -14.91 -7.00 12.31
CA PRO A 376 -14.23 -5.78 12.72
C PRO A 376 -14.01 -5.77 14.23
N ILE A 377 -12.86 -5.26 14.68
CA ILE A 377 -12.74 -4.87 16.08
C ILE A 377 -13.74 -3.76 16.36
N ASN A 378 -14.62 -3.97 17.34
CA ASN A 378 -15.44 -2.89 17.88
C ASN A 378 -14.52 -1.80 18.45
N LEU A 379 -14.66 -0.55 17.98
CA LEU A 379 -13.81 0.59 18.39
C LEU A 379 -13.80 0.81 19.91
N SER A 380 -14.90 0.55 20.62
CA SER A 380 -14.93 0.59 22.09
C SER A 380 -14.02 -0.47 22.73
N ASN A 381 -13.97 -1.66 22.13
CA ASN A 381 -13.03 -2.71 22.50
C ASN A 381 -11.60 -2.35 22.13
N LYS A 382 -11.36 -1.55 21.07
CA LYS A 382 -10.02 -1.10 20.70
C LYS A 382 -9.41 -0.24 21.81
N THR A 383 -10.11 0.81 22.24
CA THR A 383 -9.71 1.66 23.38
C THR A 383 -9.53 0.86 24.66
N MET A 384 -10.44 -0.07 24.97
CA MET A 384 -10.32 -0.92 26.15
C MET A 384 -9.17 -1.92 26.06
N ILE A 385 -8.91 -2.53 24.89
CA ILE A 385 -7.74 -3.39 24.67
C ILE A 385 -6.47 -2.59 24.91
N ILE A 386 -6.40 -1.35 24.42
CA ILE A 386 -5.24 -0.48 24.62
C ILE A 386 -5.07 -0.11 26.09
N LEU A 387 -6.12 0.38 26.75
CA LEU A 387 -6.06 0.72 28.16
C LEU A 387 -5.71 -0.51 29.01
N LYS A 388 -6.20 -1.70 28.63
CA LYS A 388 -5.87 -2.96 29.27
C LYS A 388 -4.41 -3.36 29.00
N THR A 389 -3.92 -3.26 27.77
CA THR A 389 -2.50 -3.50 27.44
C THR A 389 -1.59 -2.51 28.18
N ILE A 390 -1.98 -1.24 28.28
CA ILE A 390 -1.29 -0.21 29.05
C ILE A 390 -1.31 -0.52 30.55
N ARG A 391 -2.44 -1.01 31.08
CA ARG A 391 -2.65 -1.26 32.53
C ARG A 391 -2.11 -2.60 33.02
N GLU A 392 -2.14 -3.64 32.20
CA GLU A 392 -1.58 -4.97 32.50
C GLU A 392 -0.05 -4.97 32.40
N GLN A 393 0.53 -3.96 31.76
CA GLN A 393 1.94 -3.66 31.82
C GLN A 393 2.30 -2.96 33.13
N ASN A 394 2.37 -3.73 34.22
CA ASN A 394 3.38 -3.50 35.27
C ASN A 394 4.77 -3.83 34.69
N LEU A 395 5.14 -3.26 33.54
CA LEU A 395 6.43 -3.51 32.95
C LEU A 395 7.47 -2.80 33.82
N PRO A 396 8.46 -3.52 34.40
CA PRO A 396 9.69 -2.85 34.77
C PRO A 396 10.21 -2.15 33.51
N ARG A 397 10.81 -0.96 33.66
CA ARG A 397 11.59 -0.31 32.59
C ARG A 397 12.36 -1.42 31.85
N PRO A 398 12.34 -1.49 30.51
CA PRO A 398 12.90 -2.63 29.79
C PRO A 398 14.32 -2.89 30.28
N THR A 399 14.53 -4.01 30.98
CA THR A 399 15.86 -4.43 31.39
C THR A 399 16.59 -4.92 30.15
N LYS A 400 17.91 -4.68 30.10
CA LYS A 400 18.82 -4.97 28.98
C LYS A 400 18.66 -6.37 28.32
N GLN A 401 17.99 -7.33 28.96
CA GLN A 401 17.77 -8.67 28.43
C GLN A 401 16.74 -8.77 27.29
N LEU A 402 15.75 -7.89 27.19
CA LEU A 402 14.84 -7.83 26.03
C LEU A 402 15.46 -7.12 24.82
N LEU A 403 16.64 -6.52 24.99
CA LEU A 403 17.33 -5.65 24.03
C LEU A 403 18.59 -6.31 23.43
N ASN A 404 18.88 -7.57 23.80
CA ASN A 404 20.09 -8.29 23.39
C ASN A 404 19.81 -9.48 22.45
N THR A 405 18.62 -9.55 21.84
CA THR A 405 18.38 -10.51 20.76
C THR A 405 18.88 -9.90 19.46
N ASN A 406 20.07 -10.32 19.03
CA ASN A 406 20.58 -10.16 17.68
C ASN A 406 19.45 -10.38 16.64
N ASP A 407 19.21 -9.39 15.79
CA ASP A 407 18.52 -9.43 14.48
C ASP A 407 17.12 -10.09 14.33
N ASN A 408 16.53 -10.63 15.39
CA ASN A 408 15.24 -11.33 15.38
C ASN A 408 14.10 -10.50 15.99
N ASP A 409 13.92 -9.26 15.51
CA ASP A 409 12.86 -8.30 15.90
C ASP A 409 11.43 -8.71 15.50
N GLY A 410 11.12 -10.01 15.48
CA GLY A 410 9.82 -10.55 15.06
C GLY A 410 9.55 -10.44 13.55
N TYR A 411 10.51 -9.95 12.77
CA TYR A 411 10.43 -9.91 11.32
C TYR A 411 10.61 -11.31 10.73
N SER A 412 9.55 -11.85 10.13
CA SER A 412 9.63 -13.12 9.39
C SER A 412 9.67 -12.89 7.88
N CYS A 413 10.49 -13.67 7.17
CA CYS A 413 10.47 -13.77 5.71
C CYS A 413 9.89 -15.11 5.31
N HIS A 414 8.89 -15.12 4.42
CA HIS A 414 8.34 -16.37 3.90
C HIS A 414 9.36 -17.15 3.02
N LEU A 415 10.39 -16.50 2.48
CA LEU A 415 11.44 -17.18 1.69
C LEU A 415 12.38 -18.04 2.55
N CYS A 416 12.37 -17.85 3.89
CA CYS A 416 13.26 -18.53 4.82
C CYS A 416 12.57 -19.65 5.62
N LYS A 417 11.37 -20.09 5.22
CA LYS A 417 10.61 -21.16 5.88
C LYS A 417 10.33 -22.33 4.96
#